data_AF-F0YRR7-F1
#
_entry.id   AF-F0YRR7-F1
#
_cell.length_a   1.000
_cell.length_b   1.000
_cell.length_c   1.000
_cell.angle_alpha   90.00
_cell.angle_beta   90.00
_cell.angle_gamma   90.00
#
_symmetry.space_group_name_H-M   'P 1'
#
loop_
_entity.id
_entity.type
_entity.pdbx_description
1 polymer ?
#
loop_
_entity_poly.entity_id
_entity_poly.type
_entity_poly.pdbx_seq_one_letter_code
_entity_poly.pdbx_strand_id
1 'polypeptide(L)'
;HDAGEYASLKAAVASQVSQLRTVLESHEAREKERSWLRHQTQGELDEARLVDGVAGAPDVYRRRGVEADAGALFRPKTPKRIKFVLDISGSMYTFNRIDDRLRRLQEAAAFAGFEAKYDLAVVGHSGTGPEAERLVEFGRPVATDAERLAIARRLAAHAQFAHSGDSTLEATRLAVDDAAAGDADERFVFVVSDADLKRYGITPEAWNAILMARHPEVQAYVVLISSNEDEAAAIVRGLAPGHAFIADQTERLAVTFKQIFLGSMLKNR
;
A
#
# COMPACT_ATOMS: atom_id res chain seq x y z
N HIS A 1 10.28 -7.46 29.89
CA HIS A 1 8.84 -7.31 29.63
C HIS A 1 8.63 -6.81 28.19
N ASP A 2 9.10 -5.61 27.87
CA ASP A 2 8.94 -4.95 26.56
C ASP A 2 9.48 -5.74 25.36
N ALA A 3 10.66 -6.36 25.48
CA ALA A 3 11.23 -7.18 24.42
C ALA A 3 10.38 -8.42 24.09
N GLY A 4 9.68 -8.99 25.08
CA GLY A 4 8.79 -10.15 24.87
C GLY A 4 7.47 -9.78 24.21
N GLU A 5 6.92 -8.61 24.56
CA GLU A 5 5.71 -8.06 23.93
C GLU A 5 5.93 -7.79 22.45
N TYR A 6 7.00 -7.07 22.12
CA TYR A 6 7.33 -6.81 20.71
C TYR A 6 7.69 -8.08 19.95
N ALA A 7 8.40 -9.03 20.56
CA ALA A 7 8.70 -10.32 19.93
C ALA A 7 7.43 -11.09 19.57
N SER A 8 6.38 -11.01 20.38
CA SER A 8 5.07 -11.62 20.10
C SER A 8 4.40 -10.97 18.89
N LEU A 9 4.33 -9.64 18.85
CA LEU A 9 3.78 -8.90 17.70
C LEU A 9 4.57 -9.22 16.42
N LYS A 10 5.89 -9.22 16.49
CA LYS A 10 6.78 -9.54 15.37
C LYS A 10 6.61 -10.97 14.88
N ALA A 11 6.47 -11.94 15.80
CA ALA A 11 6.28 -13.34 15.45
C ALA A 11 4.96 -13.57 14.71
N ALA A 12 3.89 -12.88 15.10
CA ALA A 12 2.58 -13.00 14.48
C ALA A 12 2.56 -12.57 12.99
N VAL A 13 3.43 -11.62 12.61
CA VAL A 13 3.53 -11.09 11.23
C VAL A 13 4.78 -11.55 10.48
N ALA A 14 5.65 -12.36 11.08
CA ALA A 14 6.96 -12.68 10.51
C ALA A 14 6.87 -13.36 9.14
N SER A 15 5.92 -14.29 8.97
CA SER A 15 5.69 -15.02 7.71
C SER A 15 5.19 -14.08 6.61
N GLN A 16 4.22 -13.23 6.97
CA GLN A 16 3.60 -12.20 6.13
C GLN A 16 4.62 -11.17 5.65
N VAL A 17 5.45 -10.69 6.57
CA VAL A 17 6.60 -9.81 6.31
C VAL A 17 7.55 -10.45 5.31
N SER A 18 7.93 -11.71 5.54
CA SER A 18 8.85 -12.42 4.67
C SER A 18 8.27 -12.58 3.26
N GLN A 19 6.98 -12.92 3.14
CA GLN A 19 6.32 -13.05 1.84
C GLN A 19 6.23 -11.72 1.10
N LEU A 20 5.91 -10.63 1.80
CA LEU A 20 5.85 -9.30 1.20
C LEU A 20 7.24 -8.85 0.73
N ARG A 21 8.32 -9.13 1.50
CA ARG A 21 9.70 -8.90 1.04
C ARG A 21 9.98 -9.61 -0.26
N THR A 22 9.70 -10.92 -0.34
CA THR A 22 9.95 -11.69 -1.57
C THR A 22 9.18 -11.15 -2.77
N VAL A 23 7.94 -10.67 -2.57
CA VAL A 23 7.13 -10.06 -3.64
C VAL A 23 7.73 -8.75 -4.11
N LEU A 24 8.16 -7.90 -3.18
CA LEU A 24 8.80 -6.62 -3.47
C LEU A 24 10.16 -6.78 -4.15
N GLU A 25 10.96 -7.75 -3.71
CA GLU A 25 12.22 -8.12 -4.39
C GLU A 25 11.95 -8.66 -5.81
N SER A 26 10.90 -9.46 -5.98
CA SER A 26 10.49 -9.95 -7.31
C SER A 26 9.99 -8.84 -8.22
N HIS A 27 9.32 -7.82 -7.67
CA HIS A 27 8.92 -6.60 -8.38
C HIS A 27 10.15 -5.86 -8.93
N GLU A 28 11.16 -5.62 -8.08
CA GLU A 28 12.42 -5.01 -8.52
C GLU A 28 13.17 -5.84 -9.56
N ALA A 29 13.20 -7.17 -9.39
CA ALA A 29 13.88 -8.06 -10.32
C ALA A 29 13.24 -8.02 -11.72
N ARG A 30 11.91 -7.92 -11.79
CA ARG A 30 11.17 -7.82 -13.06
C ARG A 30 11.23 -6.44 -13.72
N GLU A 31 11.29 -5.36 -12.94
CA GLU A 31 11.67 -4.04 -13.50
C GLU A 31 13.04 -4.08 -14.19
N LYS A 32 13.94 -4.98 -13.75
CA LYS A 32 15.28 -5.18 -14.31
C LYS A 32 15.32 -6.24 -15.43
N GLU A 33 14.21 -6.93 -15.73
CA GLU A 33 14.19 -7.95 -16.78
C GLU A 33 14.34 -7.30 -18.17
N ARG A 34 15.25 -7.85 -18.97
CA ARG A 34 15.48 -7.39 -20.34
C ARG A 34 14.31 -7.83 -21.22
N SER A 35 13.54 -6.88 -21.75
CA SER A 35 12.55 -7.11 -22.78
C SER A 35 13.19 -7.07 -24.18
N TRP A 36 12.45 -7.53 -25.18
CA TRP A 36 12.84 -7.36 -26.58
C TRP A 36 12.47 -5.96 -27.03
N LEU A 37 13.45 -5.05 -27.06
CA LEU A 37 13.28 -3.73 -27.67
C LEU A 37 13.10 -3.92 -29.17
N ARG A 38 11.95 -3.52 -29.71
CA ARG A 38 11.62 -3.59 -31.15
C ARG A 38 12.02 -2.29 -31.86
N HIS A 39 11.87 -2.23 -33.18
CA HIS A 39 12.22 -1.05 -33.99
C HIS A 39 13.67 -0.61 -33.89
N GLN A 40 14.58 -1.58 -33.80
CA GLN A 40 16.02 -1.30 -33.71
C GLN A 40 16.64 -1.40 -35.10
N THR A 41 17.69 -0.61 -35.31
CA THR A 41 18.50 -0.64 -36.54
C THR A 41 19.59 -1.71 -36.51
N GLN A 42 19.76 -2.37 -35.37
CA GLN A 42 20.76 -3.40 -35.13
C GLN A 42 20.23 -4.40 -34.09
N GLY A 43 20.58 -5.67 -34.23
CA GLY A 43 20.18 -6.73 -33.30
C GLY A 43 19.80 -8.03 -34.00
N GLU A 44 18.97 -8.83 -33.34
CA GLU A 44 18.34 -10.01 -33.93
C GLU A 44 17.19 -9.56 -34.84
N LEU A 45 16.96 -10.22 -35.98
CA LEU A 45 15.85 -9.87 -36.87
C LEU A 45 14.51 -10.11 -36.16
N ASP A 46 13.61 -9.11 -36.17
CA ASP A 46 12.27 -9.31 -35.65
C ASP A 46 11.43 -10.06 -36.68
N GLU A 47 11.14 -11.33 -36.42
CA GLU A 47 10.36 -12.20 -37.32
C GLU A 47 8.99 -11.62 -37.65
N ALA A 48 8.41 -10.81 -36.76
CA ALA A 48 7.14 -10.12 -37.02
C ALA A 48 7.26 -9.04 -38.12
N ARG A 49 8.48 -8.60 -38.47
CA ARG A 49 8.78 -7.54 -39.44
C ARG A 49 9.58 -8.03 -40.66
N LEU A 50 9.54 -9.34 -40.94
CA LEU A 50 10.18 -9.95 -42.11
C LEU A 50 9.79 -9.27 -43.43
N VAL A 51 8.52 -8.91 -43.58
CA VAL A 51 8.00 -8.23 -44.78
C VAL A 51 8.62 -6.83 -44.94
N ASP A 52 8.71 -6.07 -43.84
CA ASP A 52 9.32 -4.74 -43.83
C ASP A 52 10.84 -4.81 -44.10
N GLY A 53 11.51 -5.88 -43.65
CA GLY A 53 12.92 -6.11 -43.92
C GLY A 53 13.20 -6.37 -45.39
N VAL A 54 12.33 -7.13 -46.07
CA VAL A 54 12.41 -7.34 -47.52
C VAL A 54 12.15 -6.04 -48.29
N ALA A 55 11.31 -5.14 -47.75
CA ALA A 55 11.08 -3.80 -48.30
C ALA A 55 12.20 -2.78 -48.01
N GLY A 56 13.25 -3.18 -47.28
CA GLY A 56 14.41 -2.33 -46.97
C GLY A 56 14.23 -1.38 -45.79
N ALA A 57 13.23 -1.62 -44.93
CA ALA A 57 13.05 -0.81 -43.72
C ALA A 57 14.24 -1.01 -42.75
N PRO A 58 14.86 0.07 -42.24
CA PRO A 58 16.05 -0.04 -41.39
C PRO A 58 15.74 -0.50 -39.95
N ASP A 59 14.49 -0.39 -39.47
CA ASP A 59 14.08 -0.61 -38.08
C ASP A 59 13.48 -2.01 -37.83
N VAL A 60 14.02 -3.04 -38.47
CA VAL A 60 13.47 -4.41 -38.47
C VAL A 60 14.11 -5.34 -37.46
N TYR A 61 14.99 -4.83 -36.60
CA TYR A 61 15.70 -5.62 -35.61
C TYR A 61 15.09 -5.43 -34.22
N ARG A 62 15.35 -6.41 -33.36
CA ARG A 62 15.07 -6.42 -31.94
C ARG A 62 16.33 -6.72 -31.14
N ARG A 63 16.46 -6.14 -29.95
CA ARG A 63 17.58 -6.44 -29.03
C ARG A 63 17.07 -6.66 -27.62
N ARG A 64 17.73 -7.55 -26.87
CA ARG A 64 17.49 -7.65 -25.43
C ARG A 64 18.06 -6.41 -24.75
N GLY A 65 17.18 -5.59 -24.21
CA GLY A 65 17.53 -4.41 -23.43
C GLY A 65 16.54 -4.24 -22.30
N VAL A 66 16.88 -3.42 -21.32
CA VAL A 66 15.84 -2.87 -20.45
C VAL A 66 15.07 -1.86 -21.28
N GLU A 67 13.75 -1.85 -21.21
CA GLU A 67 12.87 -0.84 -21.81
C GLU A 67 13.15 0.49 -21.13
N ALA A 68 14.25 1.11 -21.55
CA ALA A 68 14.59 2.45 -21.19
C ALA A 68 13.74 3.33 -22.08
N ASP A 69 12.69 3.91 -21.51
CA ASP A 69 12.28 5.25 -21.89
C ASP A 69 13.58 6.05 -22.08
N ALA A 70 13.79 6.68 -23.23
CA ALA A 70 15.09 7.22 -23.61
C ALA A 70 15.63 8.32 -22.64
N GLY A 71 14.88 8.69 -21.59
CA GLY A 71 15.29 9.53 -20.46
C GLY A 71 15.54 8.80 -19.11
N ALA A 72 15.31 7.49 -18.99
CA ALA A 72 15.35 6.76 -17.70
C ALA A 72 16.76 6.29 -17.27
N LEU A 73 17.75 6.25 -18.19
CA LEU A 73 19.10 5.77 -17.91
C LEU A 73 19.92 6.65 -16.94
N PHE A 74 19.47 7.87 -16.67
CA PHE A 74 20.17 8.84 -15.81
C PHE A 74 19.32 9.39 -14.66
N ARG A 75 18.08 8.91 -14.47
CA ARG A 75 17.26 9.34 -13.32
C ARG A 75 17.68 8.49 -12.10
N PRO A 76 18.18 9.10 -11.00
CA PRO A 76 18.35 8.37 -9.75
C PRO A 76 16.98 7.80 -9.35
N LYS A 77 16.90 6.47 -9.12
CA LYS A 77 15.65 5.86 -8.65
C LYS A 77 15.25 6.51 -7.32
N THR A 78 14.01 6.95 -7.24
CA THR A 78 13.47 7.58 -6.03
C THR A 78 12.72 6.52 -5.22
N PRO A 79 12.72 6.62 -3.87
CA PRO A 79 12.06 5.62 -3.04
C PRO A 79 10.56 5.57 -3.36
N LYS A 80 9.97 4.37 -3.24
CA LYS A 80 8.51 4.24 -3.36
C LYS A 80 7.87 4.83 -2.10
N ARG A 81 6.87 5.70 -2.27
CA ARG A 81 6.15 6.35 -1.16
C ARG A 81 4.93 5.54 -0.78
N ILE A 82 4.82 5.17 0.49
CA ILE A 82 3.69 4.40 1.00
C ILE A 82 3.14 5.09 2.25
N LYS A 83 1.86 5.47 2.23
CA LYS A 83 1.16 6.02 3.39
C LYS A 83 0.10 5.04 3.88
N PHE A 84 0.15 4.70 5.17
CA PHE A 84 -0.90 3.98 5.86
C PHE A 84 -1.79 4.92 6.64
N VAL A 85 -3.09 4.74 6.51
CA VAL A 85 -4.14 5.41 7.28
C VAL A 85 -4.82 4.33 8.12
N LEU A 86 -4.68 4.41 9.43
CA LEU A 86 -5.20 3.41 10.36
C LEU A 86 -6.39 3.98 11.13
N ASP A 87 -7.50 3.26 11.14
CA ASP A 87 -8.59 3.55 12.07
C ASP A 87 -8.12 3.23 13.49
N ILE A 88 -8.05 4.25 14.36
CA ILE A 88 -7.67 4.13 15.76
C ILE A 88 -8.80 4.63 16.66
N SER A 89 -10.04 4.44 16.22
CA SER A 89 -11.24 4.76 16.98
C SER A 89 -11.49 3.77 18.14
N GLY A 90 -12.41 4.13 19.02
CA GLY A 90 -12.77 3.31 20.18
C GLY A 90 -13.37 1.95 19.82
N SER A 91 -13.96 1.81 18.62
CA SER A 91 -14.46 0.50 18.14
C SER A 91 -13.31 -0.50 18.00
N MET A 92 -12.14 -0.05 17.53
CA MET A 92 -10.96 -0.90 17.40
C MET A 92 -10.51 -1.48 18.74
N TYR A 93 -10.58 -0.69 19.81
CA TYR A 93 -10.32 -1.19 21.17
C TYR A 93 -11.45 -2.09 21.69
N THR A 94 -12.71 -1.68 21.52
CA THR A 94 -13.89 -2.37 22.06
C THR A 94 -14.05 -3.77 21.47
N PHE A 95 -13.92 -3.88 20.14
CA PHE A 95 -14.07 -5.14 19.42
C PHE A 95 -12.82 -6.02 19.47
N ASN A 96 -11.68 -5.51 19.95
CA ASN A 96 -10.44 -6.28 20.06
C ASN A 96 -10.59 -7.59 20.84
N ARG A 97 -11.49 -7.66 21.83
CA ARG A 97 -11.75 -8.90 22.60
C ARG A 97 -12.54 -9.96 21.83
N ILE A 98 -13.17 -9.56 20.73
CA ILE A 98 -14.05 -10.40 19.91
C ILE A 98 -13.30 -10.87 18.67
N ASP A 99 -12.56 -9.96 18.02
CA ASP A 99 -11.97 -10.22 16.72
C ASP A 99 -10.54 -9.67 16.56
N ASP A 100 -9.83 -9.33 17.64
CA ASP A 100 -8.41 -8.93 17.61
C ASP A 100 -8.08 -7.69 16.74
N ARG A 101 -9.07 -6.85 16.38
CA ARG A 101 -8.86 -5.65 15.53
C ARG A 101 -7.66 -4.79 15.92
N LEU A 102 -7.58 -4.35 17.18
CA LEU A 102 -6.48 -3.52 17.66
C LEU A 102 -5.15 -4.28 17.65
N ARG A 103 -5.14 -5.57 18.01
CA ARG A 103 -3.94 -6.40 17.95
C ARG A 103 -3.42 -6.51 16.51
N ARG A 104 -4.30 -6.69 15.52
CA ARG A 104 -3.93 -6.71 14.09
C ARG A 104 -3.38 -5.37 13.61
N LEU A 105 -3.91 -4.25 14.09
CA LEU A 105 -3.33 -2.94 13.81
C LEU A 105 -1.95 -2.75 14.44
N GLN A 106 -1.75 -3.21 15.68
CA GLN A 106 -0.44 -3.16 16.34
C GLN A 106 0.60 -4.02 15.59
N GLU A 107 0.18 -5.20 15.14
CA GLU A 107 0.94 -6.10 14.26
C GLU A 107 1.32 -5.39 12.93
N ALA A 108 0.36 -4.73 12.28
CA ALA A 108 0.58 -3.96 11.05
C ALA A 108 1.39 -2.66 11.28
N ALA A 109 1.36 -2.07 12.47
CA ALA A 109 2.16 -0.89 12.79
C ALA A 109 3.60 -1.25 13.19
N ALA A 110 3.82 -2.40 13.84
CA ALA A 110 5.16 -2.94 14.10
C ALA A 110 5.91 -3.26 12.78
N PHE A 111 5.16 -3.51 11.71
CA PHE A 111 5.67 -3.63 10.35
C PHE A 111 6.31 -2.33 9.85
N ALA A 112 5.86 -1.13 10.27
CA ALA A 112 6.12 0.19 9.67
C ALA A 112 7.58 0.71 9.62
N GLY A 113 8.60 -0.14 9.75
CA GLY A 113 9.99 0.18 9.45
C GLY A 113 10.55 -0.66 8.31
N PHE A 114 9.85 -0.78 7.19
CA PHE A 114 10.43 -1.48 6.03
C PHE A 114 11.62 -0.71 5.48
N GLU A 115 12.60 -1.49 5.03
CA GLU A 115 13.88 -1.18 4.40
C GLU A 115 14.09 0.26 3.91
N ALA A 116 15.35 0.73 3.96
CA ALA A 116 15.80 2.06 3.51
C ALA A 116 15.41 2.48 2.07
N LYS A 117 14.74 1.61 1.32
CA LYS A 117 14.25 1.80 -0.05
C LYS A 117 12.81 2.33 -0.13
N TYR A 118 12.05 2.28 0.96
CA TYR A 118 10.67 2.79 1.03
C TYR A 118 10.62 4.03 1.91
N ASP A 119 9.95 5.06 1.42
CA ASP A 119 9.59 6.21 2.23
C ASP A 119 8.20 5.96 2.80
N LEU A 120 8.12 5.61 4.09
CA LEU A 120 6.89 5.19 4.75
C LEU A 120 6.35 6.28 5.67
N ALA A 121 5.05 6.54 5.60
CA ALA A 121 4.32 7.30 6.62
C ALA A 121 3.15 6.47 7.16
N VAL A 122 2.82 6.69 8.44
CA VAL A 122 1.69 6.06 9.11
C VAL A 122 0.97 7.12 9.93
N VAL A 123 -0.33 7.26 9.67
CA VAL A 123 -1.22 8.14 10.42
C VAL A 123 -2.39 7.33 10.96
N GLY A 124 -2.85 7.70 12.15
CA GLY A 124 -4.07 7.17 12.74
C GLY A 124 -5.17 8.23 12.74
N HIS A 125 -6.37 7.86 12.32
CA HIS A 125 -7.57 8.72 12.42
C HIS A 125 -8.53 8.20 13.48
N SER A 126 -9.31 9.09 14.07
CA SER A 126 -10.39 8.73 15.00
C SER A 126 -11.44 9.84 15.00
N GLY A 127 -12.42 9.77 15.92
CA GLY A 127 -13.38 10.85 16.10
C GLY A 127 -12.77 12.19 16.53
N THR A 128 -11.50 12.23 16.95
CA THR A 128 -10.80 13.49 17.27
C THR A 128 -10.23 14.19 16.03
N GLY A 129 -10.10 13.48 14.89
CA GLY A 129 -9.66 14.08 13.63
C GLY A 129 -9.01 13.09 12.64
N PRO A 130 -8.75 13.56 11.41
CA PRO A 130 -8.26 12.74 10.30
C PRO A 130 -6.78 12.31 10.41
N GLU A 131 -5.98 13.01 11.21
CA GLU A 131 -4.60 12.64 11.54
C GLU A 131 -4.39 12.80 13.05
N ALA A 132 -5.29 12.18 13.83
CA ALA A 132 -5.30 12.20 15.28
C ALA A 132 -3.95 11.74 15.89
N GLU A 133 -3.26 10.81 15.23
CA GLU A 133 -1.87 10.46 15.53
C GLU A 133 -1.01 10.43 14.27
N ARG A 134 0.12 11.12 14.31
CA ARG A 134 1.20 10.95 13.34
C ARG A 134 2.22 9.98 13.94
N LEU A 135 2.13 8.72 13.51
CA LEU A 135 2.89 7.61 14.08
C LEU A 135 4.27 7.49 13.42
N VAL A 136 4.30 7.61 12.10
CA VAL A 136 5.52 7.65 11.29
C VAL A 136 5.37 8.73 10.23
N GLU A 137 6.43 9.50 10.01
CA GLU A 137 6.47 10.53 8.98
C GLU A 137 7.41 10.11 7.86
N PHE A 138 7.09 10.52 6.64
CA PHE A 138 8.00 10.39 5.51
C PHE A 138 9.38 11.00 5.83
N GLY A 139 10.44 10.34 5.38
CA GLY A 139 11.83 10.70 5.63
C GLY A 139 12.33 10.35 7.04
N ARG A 140 11.49 9.76 7.90
CA ARG A 140 11.84 9.39 9.29
C ARG A 140 11.68 7.89 9.53
N PRO A 141 12.65 7.07 9.07
CA PRO A 141 12.56 5.62 9.19
C PRO A 141 12.62 5.17 10.66
N VAL A 142 11.82 4.15 10.98
CA VAL A 142 11.78 3.53 12.31
C VAL A 142 12.83 2.43 12.39
N ALA A 143 13.95 2.71 13.07
CA ALA A 143 15.16 1.88 13.00
C ALA A 143 15.16 0.75 14.05
N THR A 144 14.57 0.98 15.22
CA THR A 144 14.70 0.07 16.36
C THR A 144 13.39 -0.64 16.71
N ASP A 145 13.51 -1.84 17.26
CA ASP A 145 12.39 -2.60 17.80
C ASP A 145 11.67 -1.84 18.93
N ALA A 146 12.41 -1.01 19.70
CA ALA A 146 11.85 -0.17 20.74
C ALA A 146 10.95 0.95 20.18
N GLU A 147 11.37 1.62 19.10
CA GLU A 147 10.54 2.65 18.43
C GLU A 147 9.27 2.05 17.82
N ARG A 148 9.38 0.87 17.20
CA ARG A 148 8.23 0.14 16.64
C ARG A 148 7.23 -0.25 17.73
N LEU A 149 7.72 -0.74 18.88
CA LEU A 149 6.88 -1.02 20.04
C LEU A 149 6.22 0.27 20.58
N ALA A 150 6.96 1.38 20.63
CA ALA A 150 6.42 2.66 21.06
C ALA A 150 5.27 3.15 20.15
N ILE A 151 5.39 2.96 18.84
CA ILE A 151 4.31 3.23 17.87
C ILE A 151 3.08 2.35 18.17
N ALA A 152 3.27 1.04 18.31
CA ALA A 152 2.17 0.11 18.61
C ALA A 152 1.47 0.43 19.94
N ARG A 153 2.22 0.88 20.96
CA ARG A 153 1.68 1.31 22.25
C ARG A 153 0.93 2.63 22.14
N ARG A 154 1.46 3.62 21.41
CA ARG A 154 0.78 4.91 21.16
C ARG A 154 -0.55 4.68 20.45
N LEU A 155 -0.56 3.83 19.42
CA LEU A 155 -1.75 3.45 18.69
C LEU A 155 -2.82 2.87 19.63
N ALA A 156 -2.46 1.88 20.45
CA ALA A 156 -3.39 1.25 21.39
C ALA A 156 -3.88 2.19 22.49
N ALA A 157 -3.00 3.02 23.03
CA ALA A 157 -3.38 4.02 24.02
C ALA A 157 -4.39 5.02 23.43
N HIS A 158 -4.18 5.48 22.19
CA HIS A 158 -5.13 6.37 21.53
C HIS A 158 -6.49 5.69 21.34
N ALA A 159 -6.51 4.48 20.77
CA ALA A 159 -7.76 3.75 20.54
C ALA A 159 -8.55 3.51 21.84
N GLN A 160 -7.87 3.29 22.97
CA GLN A 160 -8.51 3.11 24.27
C GLN A 160 -9.25 4.37 24.76
N PHE A 161 -8.77 5.57 24.43
CA PHE A 161 -9.33 6.84 24.90
C PHE A 161 -9.92 7.69 23.76
N ALA A 162 -10.13 7.09 22.59
CA ALA A 162 -10.63 7.78 21.42
C ALA A 162 -12.06 8.27 21.63
N HIS A 163 -12.32 9.50 21.19
CA HIS A 163 -13.67 10.05 21.14
C HIS A 163 -14.48 9.37 20.04
N SER A 164 -15.79 9.30 20.22
CA SER A 164 -16.71 8.82 19.18
C SER A 164 -16.69 9.76 17.98
N GLY A 165 -16.71 9.19 16.78
CA GLY A 165 -16.72 9.93 15.52
C GLY A 165 -15.94 9.18 14.46
N ASP A 166 -16.02 9.67 13.23
CA ASP A 166 -15.30 9.13 12.09
C ASP A 166 -14.67 10.29 11.30
N SER A 167 -13.45 10.08 10.85
CA SER A 167 -12.72 11.01 9.98
C SER A 167 -12.06 10.27 8.82
N THR A 168 -12.55 9.06 8.50
CA THR A 168 -11.97 8.13 7.53
C THR A 168 -11.88 8.75 6.14
N LEU A 169 -12.95 9.38 5.67
CA LEU A 169 -12.99 10.07 4.37
C LEU A 169 -11.95 11.20 4.30
N GLU A 170 -11.92 12.07 5.31
CA GLU A 170 -11.00 13.20 5.34
C GLU A 170 -9.54 12.73 5.49
N ALA A 171 -9.28 11.73 6.32
CA ALA A 171 -7.98 11.09 6.49
C ALA A 171 -7.49 10.48 5.17
N THR A 172 -8.37 9.80 4.44
CA THR A 172 -8.06 9.22 3.13
C THR A 172 -7.67 10.31 2.15
N ARG A 173 -8.43 11.42 2.09
CA ARG A 173 -8.13 12.55 1.21
C ARG A 173 -6.77 13.17 1.53
N LEU A 174 -6.50 13.46 2.81
CA LEU A 174 -5.23 14.03 3.24
C LEU A 174 -4.06 13.08 2.96
N ALA A 175 -4.27 11.77 3.08
CA ALA A 175 -3.23 10.80 2.79
C ALA A 175 -2.91 10.71 1.29
N VAL A 176 -3.91 10.79 0.42
CA VAL A 176 -3.71 10.88 -1.04
C VAL A 176 -2.96 12.16 -1.40
N ASP A 177 -3.36 13.31 -0.86
CA ASP A 177 -2.70 14.60 -1.10
C ASP A 177 -1.22 14.58 -0.61
N ASP A 178 -0.94 13.98 0.55
CA ASP A 178 0.42 13.90 1.12
C ASP A 178 1.31 12.88 0.38
N ALA A 179 0.76 11.75 -0.05
CA ALA A 179 1.48 10.76 -0.84
C ALA A 179 1.82 11.27 -2.25
N ALA A 180 0.98 12.14 -2.82
CA ALA A 180 1.22 12.81 -4.10
C ALA A 180 2.41 13.77 -4.05
N ALA A 181 2.67 14.39 -2.90
CA ALA A 181 3.82 15.27 -2.72
C ALA A 181 5.16 14.50 -2.89
N GLY A 182 6.24 15.25 -3.12
CA GLY A 182 7.59 14.69 -3.18
C GLY A 182 7.91 13.88 -4.44
N ASP A 183 9.20 13.56 -4.60
CA ASP A 183 9.70 12.75 -5.71
C ASP A 183 9.67 11.26 -5.31
N ALA A 184 8.94 10.47 -6.08
CA ALA A 184 8.75 9.04 -5.88
C ALA A 184 8.39 8.40 -7.22
N ASP A 185 8.95 7.21 -7.48
CA ASP A 185 8.67 6.46 -8.70
C ASP A 185 7.26 5.84 -8.66
N GLU A 186 6.83 5.39 -7.47
CA GLU A 186 5.48 4.89 -7.22
C GLU A 186 4.95 5.41 -5.88
N ARG A 187 3.63 5.60 -5.81
CA ARG A 187 2.92 6.15 -4.65
C ARG A 187 1.72 5.29 -4.30
N PHE A 188 1.65 4.88 -3.04
CA PHE A 188 0.60 4.02 -2.53
C PHE A 188 -0.02 4.62 -1.27
N VAL A 189 -1.34 4.53 -1.18
CA VAL A 189 -2.09 4.82 0.05
C VAL A 189 -2.89 3.59 0.43
N PHE A 190 -2.83 3.18 1.68
CA PHE A 190 -3.59 2.07 2.23
C PHE A 190 -4.41 2.54 3.43
N VAL A 191 -5.73 2.50 3.29
CA VAL A 191 -6.67 2.83 4.35
C VAL A 191 -7.13 1.53 5.02
N VAL A 192 -6.91 1.41 6.32
CA VAL A 192 -7.31 0.27 7.13
C VAL A 192 -8.46 0.69 8.03
N SER A 193 -9.66 0.19 7.76
CA SER A 193 -10.89 0.59 8.43
C SER A 193 -11.68 -0.63 8.92
N ASP A 194 -12.46 -0.43 9.98
CA ASP A 194 -13.26 -1.46 10.63
C ASP A 194 -14.60 -1.80 9.93
N ALA A 195 -14.85 -1.12 8.80
CA ALA A 195 -16.01 -1.21 7.93
C ALA A 195 -17.34 -0.66 8.51
N ASP A 196 -17.33 0.11 9.61
CA ASP A 196 -18.53 0.72 10.21
C ASP A 196 -19.00 2.00 9.45
N LEU A 197 -19.10 1.92 8.12
CA LEU A 197 -19.34 3.10 7.26
C LEU A 197 -20.76 3.66 7.39
N LYS A 198 -21.76 2.78 7.55
CA LYS A 198 -23.18 3.18 7.56
C LYS A 198 -23.51 4.08 8.72
N ARG A 199 -22.90 3.83 9.88
CA ARG A 199 -23.13 4.58 11.11
C ARG A 199 -22.79 6.06 10.97
N TYR A 200 -21.81 6.39 10.13
CA TYR A 200 -21.33 7.75 9.90
C TYR A 200 -21.79 8.32 8.55
N GLY A 201 -22.71 7.65 7.85
CA GLY A 201 -23.23 8.09 6.56
C GLY A 201 -22.19 8.08 5.44
N ILE A 202 -21.14 7.27 5.58
CA ILE A 202 -20.09 7.15 4.56
C ILE A 202 -20.57 6.21 3.47
N THR A 203 -20.56 6.71 2.24
CA THR A 203 -20.98 5.93 1.07
C THR A 203 -19.77 5.49 0.23
N PRO A 204 -19.85 4.34 -0.46
CA PRO A 204 -18.81 3.92 -1.38
C PRO A 204 -18.52 4.94 -2.49
N GLU A 205 -19.52 5.72 -2.92
CA GLU A 205 -19.37 6.77 -3.93
C GLU A 205 -18.44 7.90 -3.44
N ALA A 206 -18.58 8.31 -2.17
CA ALA A 206 -17.71 9.31 -1.57
C ALA A 206 -16.25 8.85 -1.52
N TRP A 207 -16.05 7.56 -1.23
CA TRP A 207 -14.74 6.94 -1.28
C TRP A 207 -14.17 6.84 -2.69
N ASN A 208 -14.96 6.36 -3.66
CA ASN A 208 -14.52 6.32 -5.06
C ASN A 208 -14.11 7.70 -5.55
N ALA A 209 -14.84 8.75 -5.16
CA ALA A 209 -14.49 10.12 -5.49
C ALA A 209 -13.13 10.55 -4.91
N ILE A 210 -12.64 9.95 -3.82
CA ILE A 210 -11.31 10.24 -3.27
C ILE A 210 -10.26 9.31 -3.86
N LEU A 211 -10.52 8.00 -3.89
CA LEU A 211 -9.59 6.99 -4.37
C LEU A 211 -9.23 7.20 -5.85
N MET A 212 -10.19 7.67 -6.64
CA MET A 212 -10.06 7.82 -8.10
C MET A 212 -9.71 9.24 -8.54
N ALA A 213 -9.68 10.23 -7.63
CA ALA A 213 -9.53 11.63 -8.02
C ALA A 213 -8.17 12.23 -7.68
N ARG A 214 -7.95 13.41 -8.29
CA ARG A 214 -6.90 14.42 -8.03
C ARG A 214 -5.47 14.02 -8.38
N HIS A 215 -5.07 12.77 -8.16
CA HIS A 215 -3.70 12.30 -8.34
C HIS A 215 -3.67 10.93 -9.01
N PRO A 216 -3.69 10.85 -10.36
CA PRO A 216 -3.62 9.58 -11.09
C PRO A 216 -2.35 8.77 -10.81
N GLU A 217 -1.30 9.43 -10.32
CA GLU A 217 -0.03 8.83 -9.90
C GLU A 217 -0.09 8.13 -8.52
N VAL A 218 -1.14 8.37 -7.73
CA VAL A 218 -1.33 7.76 -6.40
C VAL A 218 -2.30 6.59 -6.49
N GLN A 219 -1.82 5.42 -6.09
CA GLN A 219 -2.64 4.22 -6.02
C GLN A 219 -3.20 4.06 -4.61
N ALA A 220 -4.46 4.44 -4.41
CA ALA A 220 -5.14 4.36 -3.13
C ALA A 220 -5.98 3.08 -3.01
N TYR A 221 -5.85 2.39 -1.89
CA TYR A 221 -6.49 1.11 -1.62
C TYR A 221 -7.08 1.08 -0.23
N VAL A 222 -8.08 0.23 -0.06
CA VAL A 222 -8.76 0.04 1.20
C VAL A 222 -8.64 -1.41 1.62
N VAL A 223 -8.31 -1.60 2.88
CA VAL A 223 -8.40 -2.88 3.56
C VAL A 223 -9.40 -2.79 4.70
N LEU A 224 -10.48 -3.55 4.60
CA LEU A 224 -11.52 -3.63 5.61
C LEU A 224 -11.22 -4.78 6.59
N ILE A 225 -11.07 -4.45 7.88
CA ILE A 225 -10.89 -5.41 8.97
C ILE A 225 -12.19 -5.44 9.77
N SER A 226 -13.14 -6.25 9.31
CA SER A 226 -14.45 -6.40 9.95
C SER A 226 -14.76 -7.85 10.26
N SER A 227 -15.42 -8.08 11.38
CA SER A 227 -16.06 -9.37 11.71
C SER A 227 -17.41 -9.55 11.02
N ASN A 228 -17.96 -8.50 10.40
CA ASN A 228 -19.18 -8.55 9.61
C ASN A 228 -18.85 -8.63 8.11
N GLU A 229 -18.70 -9.86 7.61
CA GLU A 229 -18.32 -10.10 6.21
C GLU A 229 -19.34 -9.55 5.20
N ASP A 230 -20.63 -9.58 5.51
CA ASP A 230 -21.69 -9.11 4.60
C ASP A 230 -21.61 -7.59 4.36
N GLU A 231 -21.33 -6.84 5.43
CA GLU A 231 -21.14 -5.40 5.37
C GLU A 231 -19.87 -5.03 4.62
N ALA A 232 -18.75 -5.65 4.97
CA ALA A 232 -17.49 -5.46 4.26
C ALA A 232 -17.62 -5.81 2.77
N ALA A 233 -18.31 -6.90 2.43
CA ALA A 233 -18.55 -7.30 1.05
C ALA A 233 -19.47 -6.33 0.31
N ALA A 234 -20.46 -5.74 0.97
CA ALA A 234 -21.30 -4.70 0.38
C ALA A 234 -20.49 -3.44 0.05
N ILE A 235 -19.57 -3.04 0.94
CA ILE A 235 -18.68 -1.90 0.72
C ILE A 235 -17.73 -2.19 -0.45
N VAL A 236 -17.07 -3.35 -0.47
CA VAL A 236 -16.17 -3.74 -1.56
C VAL A 236 -16.88 -3.74 -2.92
N ARG A 237 -18.14 -4.21 -2.98
CA ARG A 237 -18.94 -4.17 -4.22
C ARG A 237 -19.28 -2.76 -4.69
N GLY A 238 -19.37 -1.78 -3.78
CA GLY A 238 -19.64 -0.38 -4.11
C GLY A 238 -18.39 0.40 -4.52
N LEU A 239 -17.19 -0.12 -4.22
CA LEU A 239 -15.93 0.53 -4.54
C LEU A 239 -15.42 0.15 -5.93
N ALA A 240 -14.56 1.01 -6.49
CA ALA A 240 -13.94 0.79 -7.78
C ALA A 240 -13.21 -0.57 -7.80
N PRO A 241 -13.34 -1.37 -8.87
CA PRO A 241 -12.73 -2.69 -8.94
C PRO A 241 -11.22 -2.67 -8.65
N GLY A 242 -10.79 -3.49 -7.70
CA GLY A 242 -9.39 -3.60 -7.30
C GLY A 242 -8.89 -2.56 -6.29
N HIS A 243 -9.76 -1.68 -5.79
CA HIS A 243 -9.41 -0.65 -4.80
C HIS A 243 -9.82 -1.01 -3.36
N ALA A 244 -10.49 -2.14 -3.14
CA ALA A 244 -10.97 -2.54 -1.84
C ALA A 244 -10.84 -4.04 -1.61
N PHE A 245 -10.46 -4.42 -0.39
CA PHE A 245 -10.18 -5.79 0.00
C PHE A 245 -10.67 -6.04 1.43
N ILE A 246 -11.04 -7.28 1.72
CA ILE A 246 -11.44 -7.73 3.06
C ILE A 246 -10.26 -8.50 3.66
N ALA A 247 -9.85 -8.11 4.87
CA ALA A 247 -8.84 -8.79 5.66
C ALA A 247 -9.41 -9.10 7.04
N ASP A 248 -10.13 -10.21 7.11
CA ASP A 248 -10.63 -10.82 8.36
C ASP A 248 -9.50 -11.40 9.24
N GLN A 249 -8.32 -11.62 8.66
CA GLN A 249 -7.16 -12.26 9.27
C GLN A 249 -5.86 -11.52 8.88
N THR A 250 -4.88 -11.50 9.79
CA THR A 250 -3.56 -10.87 9.55
C THR A 250 -2.85 -11.51 8.35
N GLU A 251 -3.05 -12.81 8.14
CA GLU A 251 -2.61 -13.56 6.96
C GLU A 251 -3.18 -12.98 5.67
N ARG A 252 -4.47 -12.62 5.65
CA ARG A 252 -5.12 -12.03 4.48
C ARG A 252 -4.63 -10.63 4.19
N LEU A 253 -4.27 -9.84 5.21
CA LEU A 253 -3.71 -8.50 5.01
C LEU A 253 -2.43 -8.56 4.14
N ALA A 254 -1.54 -9.52 4.40
CA ALA A 254 -0.31 -9.69 3.65
C ALA A 254 -0.55 -10.22 2.23
N VAL A 255 -1.49 -11.15 2.07
CA VAL A 255 -1.91 -11.65 0.76
C VAL A 255 -2.53 -10.52 -0.07
N THR A 256 -3.34 -9.67 0.56
CA THR A 256 -3.93 -8.48 -0.05
C THR A 256 -2.86 -7.51 -0.53
N PHE A 257 -1.87 -7.16 0.30
CA PHE A 257 -0.75 -6.33 -0.16
C PHE A 257 -0.03 -6.97 -1.34
N LYS A 258 0.25 -8.27 -1.29
CA LYS A 258 0.85 -9.00 -2.41
C LYS A 258 0.00 -8.89 -3.67
N GLN A 259 -1.32 -9.08 -3.59
CA GLN A 259 -2.23 -8.94 -4.72
C GLN A 259 -2.23 -7.53 -5.29
N ILE A 260 -2.20 -6.51 -4.43
CA ILE A 260 -2.16 -5.10 -4.83
C ILE A 260 -0.86 -4.79 -5.57
N PHE A 261 0.30 -5.16 -5.00
CA PHE A 261 1.59 -4.94 -5.65
C PHE A 261 1.72 -5.72 -6.98
N LEU A 262 1.19 -6.94 -7.05
CA LEU A 262 1.12 -7.71 -8.30
C LEU A 262 0.18 -7.06 -9.34
N GLY A 263 -0.94 -6.46 -8.88
CA GLY A 263 -1.90 -5.77 -9.74
C GLY A 263 -1.36 -4.46 -10.31
N SER A 264 -0.65 -3.67 -9.49
CA SER A 264 0.10 -2.48 -9.95
C SER A 264 1.04 -2.81 -11.10
N MET A 265 1.76 -3.95 -11.00
CA MET A 265 2.67 -4.42 -12.06
C MET A 265 1.99 -4.70 -13.40
N LEU A 266 0.69 -5.06 -13.41
CA LEU A 266 -0.04 -5.31 -14.65
C LEU A 266 -0.59 -4.02 -15.28
N LYS A 267 -0.82 -2.97 -14.48
CA LYS A 267 -1.30 -1.66 -14.96
C LYS A 267 -0.17 -0.82 -15.58
N ASN A 268 1.08 -1.05 -15.17
CA ASN A 268 2.27 -0.37 -15.71
C ASN A 268 2.92 -1.09 -16.92
N ARG A 269 2.23 -2.05 -17.55
CA ARG A 269 2.60 -2.67 -18.84
C ARG A 269 1.76 -2.08 -19.97
#